data_AF-A0A817CWV7-F1
#
_entry.id   AF-A0A817CWV7-F1
#
_cell.length_a   1.000
_cell.length_b   1.000
_cell.length_c   1.000
_cell.angle_alpha   90.00
_cell.angle_beta   90.00
_cell.angle_gamma   90.00
#
_symmetry.space_group_name_H-M   'P 1'
#
loop_
_entity.id
_entity.type
_entity.pdbx_description
1 polymer ?
#
loop_
_entity_poly.entity_id
_entity_poly.type
_entity_poly.pdbx_seq_one_letter_code
_entity_poly.pdbx_strand_id
1 'polypeptide(L)'
;MRTYQQDLSDLFLAFVKNGDVRNDILKWIGDCLIENRGKNKEWSSHNPLTAYLYVSDGFLLNLNLILLNLARPFSEPYSSKLLKINPIYAISQNENVHLKDLYKDTPIIVRDEDNTNEKNNTITFNFITEIFFMSHLSYSCSVQRLHRKLLKINEELSHVQHAYNDATRLHGANDENVQGLEEAMEKVKIKTHIIAVQQKENDAVYDDAPDEYLDPITSTLMVDPVMLPSSRQIIDRSTIARHLLSDQTDPFNRNPLRMQDVIPQSELKQEIEQWKMSRHRQQS
;
A
#
# COMPACT_ATOMS: atom_id res chain seq x y z
N MET A 1 10.59 13.00 -14.61
CA MET A 1 9.91 11.71 -14.34
C MET A 1 10.32 10.60 -15.29
N ARG A 2 10.30 10.79 -16.63
CA ARG A 2 10.64 9.71 -17.59
C ARG A 2 12.05 9.11 -17.44
N THR A 3 13.06 9.93 -17.12
CA THR A 3 14.46 9.46 -17.00
C THR A 3 14.62 8.44 -15.85
N TYR A 4 14.12 8.76 -14.66
CA TYR A 4 14.22 7.88 -13.48
C TYR A 4 13.55 6.51 -13.69
N GLN A 5 12.38 6.47 -14.32
CA GLN A 5 11.67 5.22 -14.60
C GLN A 5 12.39 4.36 -15.65
N GLN A 6 13.08 5.00 -16.58
CA GLN A 6 13.93 4.33 -17.57
C GLN A 6 15.14 3.70 -16.86
N ASP A 7 15.85 4.47 -16.04
CA ASP A 7 17.03 4.01 -15.29
C ASP A 7 16.69 2.83 -14.37
N LEU A 8 15.54 2.91 -13.68
CA LEU A 8 15.02 1.84 -12.84
C LEU A 8 14.68 0.57 -13.65
N SER A 9 14.08 0.73 -14.83
CA SER A 9 13.77 -0.38 -15.71
C SER A 9 15.04 -1.06 -16.23
N ASP A 10 16.06 -0.28 -16.58
CA ASP A 10 17.35 -0.79 -17.06
C ASP A 10 18.11 -1.54 -15.96
N LEU A 11 18.07 -1.05 -14.72
CA LEU A 11 18.62 -1.73 -13.55
C LEU A 11 17.97 -3.09 -13.31
N PHE A 12 16.63 -3.14 -13.28
CA PHE A 12 15.90 -4.40 -13.10
C PHE A 12 16.15 -5.38 -14.26
N LEU A 13 16.23 -4.87 -15.49
CA LEU A 13 16.58 -5.69 -16.64
C LEU A 13 17.99 -6.26 -16.53
N ALA A 14 18.96 -5.50 -16.00
CA ALA A 14 20.31 -5.99 -15.76
C ALA A 14 20.33 -7.14 -14.74
N PHE A 15 19.56 -7.02 -13.65
CA PHE A 15 19.47 -8.10 -12.68
C PHE A 15 18.75 -9.34 -13.20
N VAL A 16 17.66 -9.19 -13.95
CA VAL A 16 16.92 -10.31 -14.55
C VAL A 16 17.76 -11.07 -15.58
N LYS A 17 18.66 -10.37 -16.28
CA LYS A 17 19.63 -11.00 -17.19
C LYS A 17 20.69 -11.81 -16.45
N ASN A 18 20.97 -11.50 -15.20
CA ASN A 18 21.88 -12.27 -14.37
C ASN A 18 21.15 -13.49 -13.78
N GLY A 19 21.58 -14.69 -14.20
CA GLY A 19 20.95 -15.95 -13.79
C GLY A 19 20.96 -16.21 -12.29
N ASP A 20 22.00 -15.73 -11.59
CA ASP A 20 22.19 -15.98 -10.16
C ASP A 20 21.22 -15.15 -9.31
N VAL A 21 20.93 -13.92 -9.73
CA VAL A 21 20.10 -12.96 -8.97
C VAL A 21 18.64 -12.98 -9.41
N ARG A 22 18.36 -13.50 -10.61
CA ARG A 22 17.01 -13.51 -11.20
C ARG A 22 15.98 -14.17 -10.28
N ASN A 23 16.33 -15.30 -9.67
CA ASN A 23 15.41 -16.03 -8.81
C ASN A 23 15.03 -15.21 -7.56
N ASP A 24 16.03 -14.61 -6.91
CA ASP A 24 15.81 -13.82 -5.70
C ASP A 24 15.00 -12.55 -5.97
N ILE A 25 15.17 -11.94 -7.14
CA ILE A 25 14.36 -10.79 -7.54
C ILE A 25 12.94 -11.18 -7.87
N LEU A 26 12.71 -12.29 -8.57
CA LEU A 26 11.36 -12.77 -8.84
C LEU A 26 10.64 -13.10 -7.52
N LYS A 27 11.35 -13.69 -6.57
CA LYS A 27 10.86 -13.91 -5.21
C LYS A 27 10.50 -12.60 -4.52
N TRP A 28 11.40 -11.62 -4.52
CA TRP A 28 11.16 -10.31 -3.92
C TRP A 28 9.95 -9.60 -4.55
N ILE A 29 9.83 -9.61 -5.88
CA ILE A 29 8.66 -9.06 -6.59
C ILE A 29 7.39 -9.81 -6.20
N GLY A 30 7.45 -11.14 -6.15
CA GLY A 30 6.32 -11.98 -5.77
C GLY A 30 5.82 -11.67 -4.36
N ASP A 31 6.71 -11.68 -3.38
CA ASP A 31 6.40 -11.37 -1.99
C ASP A 31 5.84 -9.93 -1.87
N CYS A 32 6.44 -8.95 -2.56
CA CYS A 32 5.95 -7.57 -2.60
C CYS A 32 4.51 -7.46 -3.14
N LEU A 33 4.16 -8.19 -4.21
CA LEU A 33 2.82 -8.15 -4.78
C LEU A 33 1.78 -8.82 -3.89
N ILE A 34 2.14 -9.95 -3.26
CA ILE A 34 1.24 -10.71 -2.39
C ILE A 34 0.93 -9.97 -1.10
N GLU A 35 1.92 -9.39 -0.43
CA GLU A 35 1.71 -8.61 0.79
C GLU A 35 0.83 -7.37 0.53
N ASN A 36 0.94 -6.77 -0.65
CA ASN A 36 0.16 -5.59 -1.02
C ASN A 36 -1.23 -5.91 -1.62
N ARG A 37 -1.62 -7.18 -1.75
CA ARG A 37 -2.95 -7.57 -2.29
C ARG A 37 -4.10 -7.01 -1.46
N GLY A 38 -3.91 -6.88 -0.15
CA GLY A 38 -4.91 -6.38 0.79
C GLY A 38 -5.32 -4.93 0.51
N LYS A 39 -4.49 -4.18 -0.21
CA LYS A 39 -4.78 -2.82 -0.67
C LYS A 39 -5.95 -2.75 -1.66
N ASN A 40 -6.32 -3.86 -2.30
CA ASN A 40 -7.46 -3.94 -3.22
C ASN A 40 -8.82 -4.10 -2.52
N LYS A 41 -8.83 -4.41 -1.22
CA LYS A 41 -10.07 -4.56 -0.46
C LYS A 41 -10.71 -3.19 -0.20
N GLU A 42 -12.02 -3.11 -0.35
CA GLU A 42 -12.78 -1.87 -0.30
C GLU A 42 -12.74 -1.19 1.09
N TRP A 43 -12.69 -1.97 2.18
CA TRP A 43 -12.46 -1.47 3.54
C TRP A 43 -11.14 -0.67 3.69
N SER A 44 -10.09 -1.03 2.94
CA SER A 44 -8.80 -0.32 2.97
C SER A 44 -8.89 1.13 2.45
N SER A 45 -10.00 1.51 1.81
CA SER A 45 -10.30 2.88 1.37
C SER A 45 -11.00 3.72 2.44
N HIS A 46 -11.68 3.07 3.39
CA HIS A 46 -12.52 3.73 4.40
C HIS A 46 -11.77 4.02 5.70
N ASN A 47 -10.62 3.38 5.90
CA ASN A 47 -9.77 3.59 7.07
C ASN A 47 -8.50 4.37 6.67
N PRO A 48 -8.31 5.62 7.11
CA PRO A 48 -7.09 6.39 6.84
C PRO A 48 -5.82 5.66 7.29
N LEU A 49 -5.93 4.83 8.33
CA LEU A 49 -4.79 4.13 8.90
C LEU A 49 -4.32 2.93 8.07
N THR A 50 -5.15 2.38 7.16
CA THR A 50 -4.71 1.31 6.25
C THR A 50 -3.77 1.81 5.15
N ALA A 51 -3.63 3.13 4.97
CA ALA A 51 -2.63 3.71 4.08
C ALA A 51 -1.19 3.43 4.54
N TYR A 52 -0.96 3.26 5.86
CA TYR A 52 0.36 2.99 6.45
C TYR A 52 0.75 1.51 6.43
N LEU A 53 -0.18 0.60 6.12
CA LEU A 53 0.07 -0.85 6.10
C LEU A 53 0.62 -1.34 4.76
N TYR A 54 0.55 -0.51 3.72
CA TYR A 54 0.88 -0.91 2.36
C TYR A 54 1.79 0.12 1.71
N VAL A 55 2.61 -0.33 0.77
CA VAL A 55 3.52 0.53 0.02
C VAL A 55 2.77 1.63 -0.72
N SER A 56 3.44 2.73 -1.06
CA SER A 56 2.79 3.87 -1.75
C SER A 56 2.24 3.51 -3.14
N ASP A 57 1.28 4.31 -3.63
CA ASP A 57 0.72 4.15 -4.98
C ASP A 57 1.81 4.34 -6.05
N GLY A 58 2.77 5.24 -5.82
CA GLY A 58 3.90 5.49 -6.71
C GLY A 58 4.85 4.30 -6.82
N PHE A 59 5.13 3.62 -5.70
CA PHE A 59 5.95 2.40 -5.72
C PHE A 59 5.31 1.32 -6.60
N LEU A 60 4.02 1.03 -6.42
CA LEU A 60 3.33 0.00 -7.20
C LEU A 60 3.21 0.35 -8.68
N LEU A 61 3.04 1.64 -9.03
CA LEU A 61 3.02 2.09 -10.43
C LEU A 61 4.39 1.92 -11.10
N ASN A 62 5.48 2.27 -10.39
CA ASN A 62 6.82 2.06 -10.91
C ASN A 62 7.13 0.57 -11.09
N LEU A 63 6.75 -0.27 -10.11
CA LEU A 63 6.88 -1.72 -10.22
C LEU A 63 6.06 -2.28 -11.38
N ASN A 64 4.83 -1.79 -11.58
CA ASN A 64 4.00 -2.18 -12.71
C ASN A 64 4.64 -1.85 -14.05
N LEU A 65 5.21 -0.64 -14.16
CA LEU A 65 5.91 -0.23 -15.38
C LEU A 65 7.11 -1.13 -15.70
N ILE A 66 7.91 -1.50 -14.69
CA ILE A 66 9.02 -2.44 -14.86
C ILE A 66 8.50 -3.79 -15.38
N LEU A 67 7.45 -4.33 -14.76
CA LEU A 67 6.85 -5.61 -15.17
C LEU A 67 6.28 -5.56 -16.59
N LEU A 68 5.62 -4.47 -16.97
CA LEU A 68 5.14 -4.26 -18.35
C LEU A 68 6.30 -4.18 -19.36
N ASN A 69 7.41 -3.54 -18.99
CA ASN A 69 8.61 -3.50 -19.82
C ASN A 69 9.22 -4.90 -19.99
N LEU A 70 9.26 -5.72 -18.93
CA LEU A 70 9.67 -7.13 -19.00
C LEU A 70 8.68 -8.00 -19.81
N ALA A 71 7.41 -7.62 -19.84
CA ALA A 71 6.36 -8.32 -20.57
C ALA A 71 6.37 -8.04 -22.09
N ARG A 72 6.95 -6.90 -22.50
CA ARG A 72 7.00 -6.44 -23.89
C ARG A 72 7.36 -7.53 -24.91
N PRO A 73 8.36 -8.41 -24.71
CA PRO A 73 8.74 -9.40 -25.71
C PRO A 73 7.65 -10.42 -26.06
N PHE A 74 6.71 -10.68 -25.16
CA PHE A 74 5.57 -11.58 -25.41
C PHE A 74 4.25 -10.84 -25.63
N SER A 75 4.20 -9.54 -25.37
CA SER A 75 3.03 -8.68 -25.63
C SER A 75 3.03 -8.05 -27.03
N GLU A 76 4.10 -8.18 -27.80
CA GLU A 76 4.15 -7.70 -29.19
C GLU A 76 3.18 -8.47 -30.10
N PRO A 77 2.54 -7.79 -31.08
CA PRO A 77 1.65 -8.45 -32.04
C PRO A 77 2.34 -9.64 -32.71
N TYR A 78 1.64 -10.77 -32.79
CA TYR A 78 2.12 -12.02 -33.42
C TYR A 78 3.33 -12.69 -32.72
N SER A 79 3.65 -12.35 -31.47
CA SER A 79 4.74 -13.01 -30.74
C SER A 79 4.39 -14.47 -30.38
N SER A 80 5.20 -15.42 -30.85
CA SER A 80 5.08 -16.83 -30.48
C SER A 80 5.43 -17.11 -29.02
N LYS A 81 6.04 -16.14 -28.32
CA LYS A 81 6.40 -16.26 -26.90
C LYS A 81 5.17 -16.29 -25.99
N LEU A 82 4.03 -15.75 -26.43
CA LEU A 82 2.77 -15.80 -25.69
C LEU A 82 2.32 -17.25 -25.44
N LEU A 83 2.57 -18.15 -26.39
CA LEU A 83 2.22 -19.58 -26.28
C LEU A 83 3.04 -20.33 -25.23
N LYS A 84 4.11 -19.71 -24.70
CA LYS A 84 4.93 -20.30 -23.63
C LYS A 84 4.32 -20.11 -22.24
N ILE A 85 3.26 -19.31 -22.10
CA ILE A 85 2.62 -19.09 -20.80
C ILE A 85 1.92 -20.37 -20.36
N ASN A 86 2.30 -20.88 -19.19
CA ASN A 86 1.67 -22.06 -18.60
C ASN A 86 0.53 -21.64 -17.64
N PRO A 87 -0.75 -21.93 -17.98
CA PRO A 87 -1.88 -21.55 -17.14
C PRO A 87 -1.95 -22.31 -15.80
N ILE A 88 -1.25 -23.44 -15.67
CA ILE A 88 -1.20 -24.23 -14.43
C ILE A 88 -0.57 -23.43 -13.28
N TYR A 89 0.24 -22.40 -13.60
CA TYR A 89 0.85 -21.52 -12.61
C TYR A 89 -0.17 -20.94 -11.61
N ALA A 90 -1.36 -20.56 -12.07
CA ALA A 90 -2.39 -19.94 -11.23
C ALA A 90 -2.94 -20.87 -10.12
N ILE A 91 -2.90 -22.17 -10.34
CA ILE A 91 -3.44 -23.18 -9.43
C ILE A 91 -2.34 -23.99 -8.71
N SER A 92 -1.07 -23.75 -9.05
CA SER A 92 0.04 -24.51 -8.51
C SER A 92 0.36 -24.05 -7.09
N GLN A 93 0.62 -25.03 -6.21
CA GLN A 93 1.06 -24.82 -4.82
C GLN A 93 2.55 -25.15 -4.64
N ASN A 94 3.30 -25.20 -5.74
CA ASN A 94 4.71 -25.58 -5.75
C ASN A 94 5.59 -24.50 -5.09
N GLU A 95 6.68 -24.91 -4.43
CA GLU A 95 7.72 -24.00 -3.90
C GLU A 95 8.40 -23.18 -4.99
N ASN A 96 8.44 -23.68 -6.23
CA ASN A 96 9.01 -22.99 -7.38
C ASN A 96 8.12 -21.85 -7.94
N VAL A 97 6.97 -21.58 -7.31
CA VAL A 97 6.08 -20.47 -7.67
C VAL A 97 6.41 -19.26 -6.81
N HIS A 98 6.86 -18.19 -7.44
CA HIS A 98 7.19 -16.94 -6.73
C HIS A 98 5.96 -16.16 -6.27
N LEU A 99 4.83 -16.25 -7.01
CA LEU A 99 3.54 -15.70 -6.56
C LEU A 99 2.78 -16.71 -5.72
N LYS A 100 3.19 -16.80 -4.45
CA LYS A 100 2.51 -17.64 -3.45
C LYS A 100 1.05 -17.20 -3.32
N ASP A 101 0.17 -18.09 -2.89
CA ASP A 101 -1.25 -17.81 -2.62
C ASP A 101 -2.15 -17.46 -3.82
N LEU A 102 -1.66 -17.47 -5.06
CA LEU A 102 -2.51 -17.16 -6.23
C LEU A 102 -3.71 -18.11 -6.37
N TYR A 103 -3.56 -19.37 -5.94
CA TYR A 103 -4.64 -20.36 -5.91
C TYR A 103 -5.79 -20.01 -4.95
N LYS A 104 -5.58 -19.08 -4.01
CA LYS A 104 -6.61 -18.61 -3.07
C LYS A 104 -7.55 -17.57 -3.69
N ASP A 105 -7.20 -17.02 -4.86
CA ASP A 105 -8.03 -16.04 -5.54
C ASP A 105 -9.33 -16.67 -6.04
N THR A 106 -10.41 -15.89 -6.02
CA THR A 106 -11.72 -16.37 -6.45
C THR A 106 -11.68 -16.77 -7.93
N PRO A 107 -11.86 -18.07 -8.27
CA PRO A 107 -11.79 -18.50 -9.65
C PRO A 107 -13.05 -18.06 -10.40
N ILE A 108 -12.88 -17.78 -11.70
CA ILE A 108 -14.03 -17.49 -12.59
C ILE A 108 -14.95 -18.71 -12.69
N ILE A 109 -14.36 -19.91 -12.63
CA ILE A 109 -15.07 -21.19 -12.73
C ILE A 109 -14.69 -22.04 -11.52
N VAL A 110 -15.67 -22.43 -10.72
CA VAL A 110 -15.50 -23.39 -9.63
C VAL A 110 -15.24 -24.77 -10.26
N ARG A 111 -14.13 -25.40 -9.90
CA ARG A 111 -13.81 -26.77 -10.31
C ARG A 111 -14.05 -27.70 -9.14
N ASP A 112 -14.64 -28.86 -9.39
CA ASP A 112 -14.72 -29.94 -8.40
C ASP A 112 -13.28 -30.38 -8.04
N GLU A 113 -13.01 -30.58 -6.75
CA GLU A 113 -11.67 -30.65 -6.13
C GLU A 113 -10.80 -31.88 -6.54
N ASP A 114 -11.20 -32.62 -7.56
CA ASP A 114 -10.63 -33.94 -7.83
C ASP A 114 -9.36 -33.89 -8.73
N ASN A 115 -8.25 -34.40 -8.17
CA ASN A 115 -7.13 -35.08 -8.85
C ASN A 115 -5.97 -34.30 -9.52
N THR A 116 -5.71 -33.01 -9.26
CA THR A 116 -4.57 -32.30 -9.91
C THR A 116 -3.35 -32.00 -9.03
N ASN A 117 -3.39 -32.23 -7.71
CA ASN A 117 -2.35 -31.73 -6.81
C ASN A 117 -0.99 -32.48 -6.87
N GLU A 118 -0.95 -33.78 -7.12
CA GLU A 118 0.31 -34.54 -6.97
C GLU A 118 1.31 -34.38 -8.14
N LYS A 119 0.84 -34.11 -9.37
CA LYS A 119 1.73 -33.99 -10.55
C LYS A 119 2.35 -32.59 -10.74
N ASN A 120 1.89 -31.60 -9.98
CA ASN A 120 2.27 -30.20 -10.20
C ASN A 120 3.39 -29.68 -9.29
N ASN A 121 3.78 -30.45 -8.27
CA ASN A 121 4.78 -30.03 -7.27
C ASN A 121 6.23 -30.05 -7.76
N THR A 122 6.51 -30.60 -8.94
CA THR A 122 7.88 -30.61 -9.53
C THR A 122 8.00 -29.74 -10.77
N ILE A 123 6.92 -29.09 -11.21
CA ILE A 123 6.93 -28.26 -12.42
C ILE A 123 7.67 -26.95 -12.15
N THR A 124 8.76 -26.72 -12.87
CA THR A 124 9.43 -25.42 -12.94
C THR A 124 8.74 -24.54 -13.97
N PHE A 125 8.45 -23.30 -13.62
CA PHE A 125 7.82 -22.36 -14.53
C PHE A 125 8.86 -21.52 -15.26
N ASN A 126 8.51 -21.09 -16.47
CA ASN A 126 9.38 -20.22 -17.23
C ASN A 126 9.18 -18.75 -16.82
N PHE A 127 10.21 -17.95 -17.03
CA PHE A 127 10.20 -16.52 -16.76
C PHE A 127 9.01 -15.79 -17.40
N ILE A 128 8.62 -16.16 -18.62
CA ILE A 128 7.50 -15.54 -19.34
C ILE A 128 6.17 -15.73 -18.58
N THR A 129 5.94 -16.94 -18.06
CA THR A 129 4.75 -17.29 -17.28
C THR A 129 4.71 -16.47 -16.00
N GLU A 130 5.82 -16.40 -15.28
CA GLU A 130 5.90 -15.63 -14.04
C GLU A 130 5.64 -14.14 -14.26
N ILE A 131 6.34 -13.53 -15.22
CA ILE A 131 6.15 -12.11 -15.53
C ILE A 131 4.73 -11.83 -16.02
N PHE A 132 4.10 -12.75 -16.76
CA PHE A 132 2.71 -12.58 -17.17
C PHE A 132 1.78 -12.46 -15.95
N PHE A 133 1.83 -13.40 -15.01
CA PHE A 133 0.98 -13.38 -13.82
C PHE A 133 1.34 -12.24 -12.87
N MET A 134 2.62 -11.94 -12.67
CA MET A 134 3.09 -10.79 -11.87
C MET A 134 2.63 -9.47 -12.46
N SER A 135 2.70 -9.29 -13.79
CA SER A 135 2.23 -8.08 -14.47
C SER A 135 0.73 -7.89 -14.27
N HIS A 136 -0.05 -8.97 -14.36
CA HIS A 136 -1.50 -8.92 -14.15
C HIS A 136 -1.86 -8.54 -12.70
N LEU A 137 -1.24 -9.21 -11.72
CA LEU A 137 -1.47 -8.92 -10.30
C LEU A 137 -1.00 -7.50 -9.93
N SER A 138 0.14 -7.07 -10.48
CA SER A 138 0.64 -5.71 -10.30
C SER A 138 -0.33 -4.68 -10.86
N TYR A 139 -0.94 -4.94 -12.02
CA TYR A 139 -1.92 -4.04 -12.64
C TYR A 139 -3.18 -3.87 -11.77
N SER A 140 -3.69 -4.95 -11.19
CA SER A 140 -4.87 -4.88 -10.32
C SER A 140 -4.59 -4.08 -9.03
N CYS A 141 -3.39 -4.24 -8.45
CA CYS A 141 -2.96 -3.55 -7.22
C CYS A 141 -2.60 -2.06 -7.43
N SER A 142 -2.15 -1.70 -8.63
CA SER A 142 -1.67 -0.36 -8.98
C SER A 142 -2.71 0.44 -9.76
N VAL A 143 -2.77 0.24 -11.07
CA VAL A 143 -3.53 1.03 -12.03
C VAL A 143 -5.03 0.87 -11.80
N GLN A 144 -5.52 -0.36 -11.69
CA GLN A 144 -6.97 -0.59 -11.56
C GLN A 144 -7.52 0.05 -10.27
N ARG A 145 -6.79 -0.06 -9.17
CA ARG A 145 -7.17 0.58 -7.91
C ARG A 145 -7.09 2.10 -7.97
N LEU A 146 -6.02 2.66 -8.55
CA LEU A 146 -5.87 4.11 -8.70
C LEU A 146 -6.98 4.68 -9.58
N HIS A 147 -7.34 3.97 -10.66
CA HIS A 147 -8.45 4.34 -11.52
C HIS A 147 -9.78 4.39 -10.76
N ARG A 148 -10.09 3.37 -9.94
CA ARG A 148 -11.29 3.40 -9.07
C ARG A 148 -11.28 4.59 -8.10
N LYS A 149 -10.14 4.88 -7.46
CA LYS A 149 -9.98 6.05 -6.59
C LYS A 149 -10.25 7.36 -7.34
N LEU A 150 -9.70 7.50 -8.55
CA LEU A 150 -9.90 8.68 -9.40
C LEU A 150 -11.37 8.87 -9.74
N LEU A 151 -12.09 7.81 -10.12
CA LEU A 151 -13.52 7.87 -10.41
C LEU A 151 -14.33 8.31 -9.20
N LYS A 152 -14.06 7.73 -8.01
CA LYS A 152 -14.75 8.11 -6.78
C LYS A 152 -14.52 9.58 -6.40
N ILE A 153 -13.28 10.05 -6.49
CA ILE A 153 -12.95 11.46 -6.25
C ILE A 153 -13.68 12.37 -7.25
N ASN A 154 -13.78 11.95 -8.52
CA ASN A 154 -14.49 12.70 -9.54
C ASN A 154 -16.01 12.78 -9.27
N GLU A 155 -16.62 11.69 -8.79
CA GLU A 155 -18.01 11.67 -8.33
C GLU A 155 -18.23 12.59 -7.13
N GLU A 156 -17.38 12.48 -6.10
CA GLU A 156 -17.44 13.34 -4.90
C GLU A 156 -17.27 14.82 -5.25
N LEU A 157 -16.38 15.14 -6.19
CA LEU A 157 -16.18 16.50 -6.69
C LEU A 157 -17.44 17.04 -7.40
N SER A 158 -18.09 16.21 -8.22
CA SER A 158 -19.35 16.57 -8.88
C SER A 158 -20.46 16.81 -7.84
N HIS A 159 -20.59 15.95 -6.83
CA HIS A 159 -21.56 16.13 -5.75
C HIS A 159 -21.35 17.43 -4.97
N VAL A 160 -20.09 17.74 -4.59
CA VAL A 160 -19.75 19.00 -3.92
C VAL A 160 -20.05 20.21 -4.82
N GLN A 161 -19.75 20.11 -6.11
CA GLN A 161 -20.03 21.17 -7.07
C GLN A 161 -21.54 21.42 -7.25
N HIS A 162 -22.36 20.36 -7.26
CA HIS A 162 -23.81 20.50 -7.30
C HIS A 162 -24.37 21.11 -6.01
N ALA A 163 -23.92 20.62 -4.84
CA ALA A 163 -24.31 21.20 -3.55
C ALA A 163 -23.93 22.68 -3.44
N TYR A 164 -22.76 23.07 -3.96
CA TYR A 164 -22.33 24.47 -4.05
C TYR A 164 -23.28 25.28 -4.95
N ASN A 165 -23.54 24.83 -6.17
CA ASN A 165 -24.40 25.54 -7.12
C ASN A 165 -25.83 25.72 -6.59
N ASP A 166 -26.36 24.72 -5.90
CA ASP A 166 -27.70 24.79 -5.30
C ASP A 166 -27.73 25.77 -4.12
N ALA A 167 -26.68 25.80 -3.29
CA ALA A 167 -26.54 26.79 -2.21
C ALA A 167 -26.42 28.22 -2.77
N THR A 168 -25.63 28.44 -3.84
CA THR A 168 -25.50 29.75 -4.50
C THR A 168 -26.81 30.22 -5.13
N ARG A 169 -27.61 29.29 -5.69
CA ARG A 169 -28.92 29.60 -6.28
C ARG A 169 -29.99 29.94 -5.25
N LEU A 170 -29.97 29.28 -4.09
CA LEU A 170 -30.95 29.50 -3.02
C LEU A 170 -30.66 30.78 -2.21
N HIS A 171 -29.38 31.16 -2.01
CA HIS A 171 -29.02 32.31 -1.18
C HIS A 171 -28.74 33.63 -1.92
N GLY A 172 -28.64 33.61 -3.26
CA GLY A 172 -28.28 34.82 -4.02
C GLY A 172 -26.82 35.24 -3.77
N ALA A 173 -26.16 35.77 -4.81
CA ALA A 173 -24.71 35.98 -4.83
C ALA A 173 -24.14 36.98 -3.80
N ASN A 174 -24.97 37.57 -2.93
CA ASN A 174 -24.61 38.67 -2.03
C ASN A 174 -24.74 38.35 -0.53
N ASP A 175 -25.01 37.10 -0.14
CA ASP A 175 -25.11 36.71 1.27
C ASP A 175 -23.70 36.43 1.83
N GLU A 176 -23.30 37.07 2.95
CA GLU A 176 -21.96 36.92 3.58
C GLU A 176 -21.60 35.44 3.87
N ASN A 177 -22.63 34.59 4.02
CA ASN A 177 -22.49 33.14 4.18
C ASN A 177 -21.96 32.43 2.92
N VAL A 178 -22.25 32.93 1.72
CA VAL A 178 -21.78 32.35 0.44
C VAL A 178 -20.29 32.64 0.24
N GLN A 179 -19.83 33.83 0.65
CA GLN A 179 -18.42 34.21 0.61
C GLN A 179 -17.60 33.44 1.66
N GLY A 180 -18.18 33.17 2.83
CA GLY A 180 -17.60 32.26 3.83
C GLY A 180 -17.53 30.79 3.36
N LEU A 181 -18.50 30.35 2.54
CA LEU A 181 -18.51 29.03 1.90
C LEU A 181 -17.47 28.93 0.77
N GLU A 182 -17.29 29.99 -0.01
CA GLU A 182 -16.26 30.10 -1.05
C GLU A 182 -14.85 30.03 -0.42
N GLU A 183 -14.61 30.82 0.64
CA GLU A 183 -13.38 30.71 1.43
C GLU A 183 -13.22 29.35 2.09
N ALA A 184 -14.29 28.75 2.62
CA ALA A 184 -14.23 27.42 3.24
C ALA A 184 -13.92 26.32 2.22
N MET A 185 -14.42 26.42 0.99
CA MET A 185 -14.19 25.45 -0.08
C MET A 185 -12.77 25.57 -0.66
N GLU A 186 -12.29 26.80 -0.84
CA GLU A 186 -10.89 27.09 -1.17
C GLU A 186 -9.98 26.60 -0.03
N LYS A 187 -10.33 26.88 1.22
CA LYS A 187 -9.64 26.37 2.41
C LYS A 187 -9.69 24.85 2.49
N VAL A 188 -10.76 24.14 2.10
CA VAL A 188 -10.79 22.66 2.12
C VAL A 188 -9.93 22.06 1.01
N LYS A 189 -9.98 22.60 -0.22
CA LYS A 189 -9.08 22.18 -1.32
C LYS A 189 -7.62 22.42 -0.98
N ILE A 190 -7.31 23.62 -0.48
CA ILE A 190 -5.97 23.99 -0.06
C ILE A 190 -5.56 23.15 1.15
N LYS A 191 -6.40 22.99 2.17
CA LYS A 191 -6.06 22.23 3.40
C LYS A 191 -5.92 20.74 3.15
N THR A 192 -6.68 20.13 2.25
CA THR A 192 -6.48 18.71 1.87
C THR A 192 -5.19 18.52 1.08
N HIS A 193 -4.88 19.43 0.15
CA HIS A 193 -3.62 19.39 -0.59
C HIS A 193 -2.41 19.70 0.30
N ILE A 194 -2.54 20.70 1.18
CA ILE A 194 -1.55 21.09 2.19
C ILE A 194 -1.37 19.98 3.22
N ILE A 195 -2.41 19.30 3.72
CA ILE A 195 -2.26 18.16 4.64
C ILE A 195 -1.51 17.00 3.95
N ALA A 196 -1.82 16.72 2.69
CA ALA A 196 -1.14 15.65 1.94
C ALA A 196 0.33 15.99 1.60
N VAL A 197 0.64 17.26 1.37
CA VAL A 197 2.00 17.76 1.15
C VAL A 197 2.75 17.88 2.48
N GLN A 198 2.14 18.43 3.53
CA GLN A 198 2.67 18.50 4.89
C GLN A 198 2.85 17.12 5.52
N GLN A 199 2.04 16.11 5.20
CA GLN A 199 2.31 14.74 5.66
C GLN A 199 3.55 14.18 4.98
N LYS A 200 3.72 14.39 3.67
CA LYS A 200 4.95 14.01 2.96
C LYS A 200 6.18 14.78 3.44
N GLU A 201 6.03 16.06 3.73
CA GLU A 201 7.12 16.90 4.24
C GLU A 201 7.41 16.59 5.71
N ASN A 202 6.39 16.41 6.56
CA ASN A 202 6.56 16.03 7.97
C ASN A 202 7.20 14.63 8.10
N ASP A 203 6.78 13.65 7.29
CA ASP A 203 7.39 12.32 7.31
C ASP A 203 8.90 12.42 6.96
N ALA A 204 9.29 13.28 6.01
CA ALA A 204 10.69 13.53 5.66
C ALA A 204 11.46 14.40 6.70
N VAL A 205 10.76 15.24 7.47
CA VAL A 205 11.34 16.08 8.55
C VAL A 205 11.76 15.23 9.75
N TYR A 206 11.16 14.06 9.92
CA TYR A 206 11.41 13.16 11.05
C TYR A 206 12.20 11.90 10.67
N ASP A 207 12.82 11.86 9.48
CA ASP A 207 13.68 10.74 9.04
C ASP A 207 14.88 10.50 9.98
N ASP A 208 15.27 11.50 10.79
CA ASP A 208 16.34 11.41 11.80
C ASP A 208 15.82 11.32 13.24
N ALA A 209 14.58 10.88 13.42
CA ALA A 209 14.01 10.60 14.73
C ALA A 209 14.79 9.49 15.45
N PRO A 210 15.08 9.66 16.75
CA PRO A 210 15.62 8.58 17.57
C PRO A 210 14.72 7.34 17.55
N ASP A 211 15.33 6.16 17.51
CA ASP A 211 14.63 4.87 17.47
C ASP A 211 13.66 4.70 18.65
N GLU A 212 13.93 5.31 19.81
CA GLU A 212 13.06 5.23 20.99
C GLU A 212 11.69 5.92 20.78
N TYR A 213 11.60 6.81 19.78
CA TYR A 213 10.36 7.52 19.45
C TYR A 213 9.57 6.83 18.34
N LEU A 214 10.17 5.84 17.67
CA LEU A 214 9.57 5.13 16.56
C LEU A 214 8.80 3.91 17.07
N ASP A 215 7.64 3.67 16.47
CA ASP A 215 6.89 2.45 16.69
C ASP A 215 7.69 1.25 16.13
N PRO A 216 7.97 0.21 16.93
CA PRO A 216 8.77 -0.94 16.50
C PRO A 216 8.17 -1.76 15.34
N ILE A 217 6.87 -1.64 15.08
CA ILE A 217 6.16 -2.38 14.02
C ILE A 217 6.01 -1.50 12.78
N THR A 218 5.63 -0.24 12.93
CA THR A 218 5.38 0.65 11.79
C THR A 218 6.58 1.51 11.40
N SER A 219 7.63 1.54 12.23
CA SER A 219 8.84 2.36 12.06
C SER A 219 8.51 3.84 11.81
N THR A 220 7.44 4.32 12.45
CA THR A 220 6.94 5.69 12.35
C THR A 220 6.88 6.32 13.73
N LEU A 221 7.05 7.62 13.81
CA LEU A 221 6.99 8.36 15.07
C LEU A 221 5.69 8.10 15.83
N MET A 222 5.79 7.66 17.09
CA MET A 222 4.64 7.35 17.94
C MET A 222 3.86 8.63 18.28
N VAL A 223 2.53 8.56 18.20
CA VAL A 223 1.63 9.68 18.53
C VAL A 223 1.04 9.48 19.92
N ASP A 224 0.71 8.24 20.27
CA ASP A 224 0.20 7.86 21.57
C ASP A 224 0.89 6.60 22.07
N PRO A 225 2.14 6.73 22.56
CA PRO A 225 2.91 5.57 23.01
C PRO A 225 2.23 4.86 24.19
N VAL A 226 2.12 3.54 24.08
CA VAL A 226 1.57 2.65 25.11
C VAL A 226 2.52 1.49 25.34
N MET A 227 2.71 1.12 26.61
CA MET A 227 3.52 -0.01 27.00
C MET A 227 2.66 -1.26 27.12
N LEU A 228 3.14 -2.34 26.52
CA LEU A 228 2.54 -3.66 26.64
C LEU A 228 3.04 -4.32 27.93
N PRO A 229 2.15 -4.82 28.81
CA PRO A 229 2.53 -5.30 30.15
C PRO A 229 3.44 -6.54 30.11
N SER A 230 3.30 -7.38 29.08
CA SER A 230 3.99 -8.66 29.01
C SER A 230 5.38 -8.56 28.36
N SER A 231 5.48 -7.92 27.20
CA SER A 231 6.75 -7.71 26.48
C SER A 231 7.52 -6.50 26.97
N ARG A 232 6.86 -5.59 27.71
CA ARG A 232 7.38 -4.25 28.10
C ARG A 232 7.81 -3.39 26.91
N GLN A 233 7.40 -3.76 25.69
CA GLN A 233 7.62 -2.96 24.50
C GLN A 233 6.65 -1.78 24.49
N ILE A 234 7.13 -0.65 23.98
CA ILE A 234 6.33 0.56 23.79
C ILE A 234 5.99 0.65 22.31
N ILE A 235 4.70 0.70 22.00
CA ILE A 235 4.19 0.82 20.63
C ILE A 235 3.08 1.88 20.59
N ASP A 236 2.69 2.33 19.40
CA ASP A 236 1.60 3.28 19.27
C ASP A 236 0.25 2.62 19.60
N ARG A 237 -0.62 3.35 20.29
CA ARG A 237 -1.97 2.87 20.66
C ARG A 237 -2.75 2.38 19.44
N SER A 238 -2.63 3.06 18.30
CA SER A 238 -3.33 2.68 17.08
C SER A 238 -2.79 1.38 16.48
N THR A 239 -1.48 1.14 16.61
CA THR A 239 -0.80 -0.09 16.18
C THR A 239 -1.28 -1.30 16.99
N ILE A 240 -1.29 -1.21 18.33
CA ILE A 240 -1.79 -2.32 19.15
C ILE A 240 -3.29 -2.55 18.98
N ALA A 241 -4.08 -1.49 18.88
CA ALA A 241 -5.52 -1.61 18.67
C ALA A 241 -5.82 -2.39 17.38
N ARG A 242 -5.05 -2.15 16.32
CA ARG A 242 -5.18 -2.86 15.04
C ARG A 242 -4.82 -4.34 15.17
N HIS A 243 -3.72 -4.66 15.85
CA HIS A 243 -3.32 -6.05 16.08
C HIS A 243 -4.43 -6.81 16.81
N LEU A 244 -4.98 -6.21 17.88
CA LEU A 244 -6.04 -6.79 18.71
C LEU A 244 -7.40 -6.97 18.00
N LEU A 245 -7.63 -6.32 16.85
CA LEU A 245 -8.79 -6.62 15.99
C LEU A 245 -8.68 -7.97 15.29
N SER A 246 -7.45 -8.46 15.08
CA SER A 246 -7.19 -9.72 14.39
C SER A 246 -6.80 -10.84 15.35
N ASP A 247 -5.96 -10.53 16.34
CA ASP A 247 -5.39 -11.49 17.28
C ASP A 247 -5.32 -10.86 18.68
N GLN A 248 -5.96 -11.46 19.68
CA GLN A 248 -6.01 -10.94 21.06
C GLN A 248 -4.74 -11.31 21.85
N THR A 249 -3.58 -11.07 21.27
CA THR A 249 -2.27 -11.38 21.86
C THR A 249 -1.33 -10.18 21.76
N ASP A 250 -0.19 -10.27 22.46
CA ASP A 250 0.92 -9.33 22.35
C ASP A 250 1.75 -9.69 21.10
N PRO A 251 2.00 -8.73 20.17
CA PRO A 251 2.66 -9.01 18.90
C PRO A 251 4.11 -9.52 19.02
N PHE A 252 4.77 -9.33 20.17
CA PHE A 252 6.18 -9.69 20.36
C PHE A 252 6.40 -11.04 21.04
N ASN A 253 5.46 -11.49 21.88
CA ASN A 253 5.61 -12.73 22.64
C ASN A 253 4.36 -13.63 22.63
N ARG A 254 3.28 -13.22 21.95
CA ARG A 254 2.02 -13.94 21.77
C ARG A 254 1.25 -14.24 23.07
N ASN A 255 1.56 -13.56 24.16
CA ASN A 255 0.78 -13.68 25.39
C ASN A 255 -0.61 -13.03 25.20
N PRO A 256 -1.69 -13.55 25.80
CA PRO A 256 -3.01 -12.93 25.72
C PRO A 256 -2.99 -11.49 26.20
N LEU A 257 -3.59 -10.59 25.43
CA LEU A 257 -3.59 -9.16 25.72
C LEU A 257 -4.92 -8.54 25.31
N ARG A 258 -5.45 -7.63 26.13
CA ARG A 258 -6.62 -6.82 25.78
C ARG A 258 -6.26 -5.34 25.78
N MET A 259 -7.05 -4.57 25.04
CA MET A 259 -6.82 -3.14 24.86
C MET A 259 -6.85 -2.34 26.17
N GLN A 260 -7.61 -2.82 27.16
CA GLN A 260 -7.70 -2.20 28.49
C GLN A 260 -6.44 -2.40 29.34
N ASP A 261 -5.61 -3.39 29.01
CA ASP A 261 -4.43 -3.78 29.81
C ASP A 261 -3.17 -2.98 29.40
N VAL A 262 -3.25 -2.16 28.35
CA VAL A 262 -2.12 -1.35 27.85
C VAL A 262 -1.90 -0.12 28.73
N ILE A 263 -0.64 0.18 29.05
CA ILE A 263 -0.28 1.22 30.00
C ILE A 263 0.14 2.48 29.21
N PRO A 264 -0.59 3.62 29.30
CA PRO A 264 -0.21 4.85 28.61
C PRO A 264 1.18 5.35 29.02
N GLN A 265 2.01 5.76 28.06
CA GLN A 265 3.32 6.37 28.31
C GLN A 265 3.26 7.88 28.13
N SER A 266 2.63 8.57 29.10
CA SER A 266 2.39 10.01 29.01
C SER A 266 3.66 10.86 29.01
N GLU A 267 4.72 10.40 29.68
CA GLU A 267 6.02 11.09 29.72
C GLU A 267 6.71 11.05 28.36
N LEU A 268 6.85 9.85 27.77
CA LEU A 268 7.41 9.68 26.42
C LEU A 268 6.61 10.46 25.37
N LYS A 269 5.28 10.49 25.50
CA LYS A 269 4.43 11.31 24.64
C LYS A 269 4.82 12.80 24.71
N GLN A 270 5.06 13.32 25.91
CA GLN A 270 5.49 14.72 26.07
C GLN A 270 6.89 14.96 25.48
N GLU A 271 7.80 14.00 25.64
CA GLU A 271 9.15 14.06 25.08
C GLU A 271 9.14 14.10 23.54
N ILE A 272 8.37 13.21 22.91
CA ILE A 272 8.19 13.18 21.45
C ILE A 272 7.61 14.52 20.95
N GLU A 273 6.61 15.07 21.63
CA GLU A 273 6.03 16.37 21.26
C GLU A 273 7.02 17.52 21.41
N GLN A 274 7.84 17.54 22.47
CA GLN A 274 8.90 18.53 22.63
C GLN A 274 9.96 18.40 21.53
N TRP A 275 10.32 17.17 21.16
CA TRP A 275 11.25 16.91 20.09
C TRP A 275 10.71 17.41 18.74
N LYS A 276 9.45 17.12 18.39
CA LYS A 276 8.78 17.67 17.20
C LYS A 276 8.84 19.20 17.15
N MET A 277 8.55 19.86 18.28
CA MET A 277 8.62 21.32 18.38
C MET A 277 10.05 21.86 18.19
N SER A 278 11.06 21.15 18.68
CA SER A 278 12.46 21.54 18.48
C SER A 278 12.89 21.49 17.01
N ARG A 279 12.41 20.50 16.25
CA ARG A 279 12.70 20.34 14.82
C ARG A 279 12.04 21.41 13.97
N HIS A 280 10.77 21.70 14.24
CA HIS A 280 10.06 22.79 13.54
C HIS A 280 10.69 24.17 13.76
N ARG A 281 11.33 24.42 14.92
CA ARG A 281 12.07 25.67 15.20
C ARG A 281 13.42 25.78 14.49
N GLN A 282 14.07 24.67 14.14
CA GLN A 282 15.36 24.68 13.45
C GLN A 282 15.23 24.87 11.93
N GLN A 283 14.03 24.68 11.38
CA GLN A 283 13.73 24.84 9.95
C GLN A 283 13.08 26.19 9.60
N SER A 284 12.65 26.99 10.59
CA SER A 284 12.13 28.37 10.40
C SER A 284 13.23 29.41 10.51
#